data_AF-A0A917MEF0-F1
#
_entry.id   AF-A0A917MEF0-F1
#
_cell.length_a   1.000
_cell.length_b   1.000
_cell.length_c   1.000
_cell.angle_alpha   90.00
_cell.angle_beta   90.00
_cell.angle_gamma   90.00
#
_symmetry.space_group_name_H-M   'P 1'
#
loop_
_entity.id
_entity.type
_entity.pdbx_description
1 polymer ?
#
loop_
_entity_poly.entity_id
_entity_poly.type
_entity_poly.pdbx_seq_one_letter_code
_entity_poly.pdbx_strand_id
1 'polypeptide(L)' 'MGISKIIMKKIIPYIYFIIGISFVVKGFYALFNEQEIYYLIFSLQTESKWIYILFNLFFGGLILYTGIRRLKSLKE' A
#
# COMPACT_ATOMS: atom_id res chain seq x y z
N MET A 1 5.32 16.15 26.08
CA MET A 1 4.61 15.49 24.96
C MET A 1 4.23 14.09 25.42
N GLY A 2 2.94 13.71 25.40
CA GLY A 2 2.46 12.48 26.04
C GLY A 2 2.98 11.19 25.38
N ILE A 3 3.25 10.17 26.20
CA ILE A 3 3.82 8.86 25.81
C ILE A 3 3.04 8.20 24.66
N SER A 4 1.71 8.28 24.68
CA SER A 4 0.81 7.79 23.62
C SER A 4 1.15 8.37 22.23
N LYS A 5 1.48 9.66 22.14
CA LYS A 5 1.78 10.33 20.87
C LYS A 5 3.09 9.84 20.24
N ILE A 6 4.06 9.45 21.07
CA ILE A 6 5.36 8.91 20.63
C ILE A 6 5.18 7.50 20.07
N ILE A 7 4.40 6.66 20.75
CA ILE A 7 4.07 5.32 20.29
C ILE A 7 3.35 5.38 18.95
N MET A 8 2.34 6.24 18.82
CA MET A 8 1.62 6.43 17.56
C MET A 8 2.53 6.89 16.42
N LYS A 9 3.45 7.83 16.67
CA LYS A 9 4.43 8.29 15.66
C LYS A 9 5.31 7.14 15.16
N LYS A 10 5.67 6.20 16.02
CA LYS A 10 6.49 5.02 15.68
C LYS A 10 5.71 3.92 14.98
N ILE A 11 4.43 3.70 15.33
CA ILE A 11 3.60 2.64 14.75
C ILE A 11 3.16 3.00 13.32
N ILE A 12 2.84 4.28 13.09
CA ILE A 12 2.28 4.72 11.81
C ILE A 12 3.11 4.24 10.59
N PRO A 13 4.44 4.43 10.50
CA PRO A 13 5.23 3.93 9.38
C PRO A 13 5.04 2.44 9.09
N TYR A 14 4.93 1.59 10.11
CA TYR A 14 4.72 0.16 9.94
C TYR A 14 3.34 -0.16 9.34
N ILE A 15 2.31 0.62 9.70
CA ILE A 15 0.99 0.52 9.06
C ILE A 15 1.10 0.82 7.55
N TYR A 16 1.85 1.86 7.16
CA TYR A 16 2.10 2.15 5.74
C TYR A 16 2.79 0.97 5.06
N PHE A 17 3.79 0.34 5.68
CA PHE A 17 4.43 -0.84 5.11
C PHE A 17 3.47 -2.01 4.91
N ILE A 18 2.67 -2.35 5.91
CA ILE A 18 1.71 -3.47 5.82
C ILE A 18 0.69 -3.21 4.70
N ILE A 19 0.14 -2.01 4.63
CA ILE A 19 -0.83 -1.64 3.59
C ILE A 19 -0.14 -1.65 2.22
N GLY A 20 1.00 -0.99 2.09
CA GLY A 20 1.72 -0.88 0.82
C GLY A 20 2.15 -2.23 0.25
N ILE A 21 2.68 -3.12 1.10
CA ILE A 21 3.02 -4.50 0.71
C ILE A 21 1.77 -5.24 0.25
N SER A 22 0.64 -5.09 0.93
CA SER A 22 -0.61 -5.75 0.55
C SER A 22 -1.07 -5.37 -0.86
N PHE A 23 -0.94 -4.10 -1.25
CA PHE A 23 -1.22 -3.64 -2.62
C PHE A 23 -0.24 -4.24 -3.62
N VAL A 24 1.06 -4.20 -3.32
CA VAL A 24 2.08 -4.76 -4.22
C VAL A 24 1.86 -6.26 -4.44
N VAL A 25 1.59 -7.02 -3.37
CA VAL A 25 1.29 -8.45 -3.44
C VAL A 25 0.06 -8.71 -4.29
N LYS A 26 -1.03 -7.94 -4.13
CA LYS A 26 -2.22 -8.05 -4.98
C LYS A 26 -1.91 -7.80 -6.46
N GLY A 27 -1.12 -6.77 -6.76
CA GLY A 27 -0.68 -6.47 -8.12
C GLY A 27 0.11 -7.63 -8.74
N PHE A 28 1.09 -8.18 -8.02
CA PHE A 28 1.85 -9.34 -8.51
C PHE A 28 1.01 -10.62 -8.58
N TYR A 29 0.09 -10.83 -7.65
CA TYR A 29 -0.81 -12.00 -7.64
C TYR A 29 -1.70 -12.04 -8.90
N ALA A 30 -2.17 -10.89 -9.37
CA ALA A 30 -2.95 -10.78 -10.60
C ALA A 30 -2.15 -11.04 -11.88
N LEU A 31 -0.81 -11.11 -11.84
CA LEU A 31 -0.05 -11.59 -13.00
C LEU A 31 -0.28 -13.08 -13.26
N PHE A 32 -0.50 -13.85 -12.20
CA PHE A 32 -0.66 -15.30 -12.25
C PHE A 32 -2.12 -15.75 -12.13
N ASN A 33 -3.04 -14.84 -11.79
CA ASN A 33 -4.45 -15.15 -11.59
C ASN A 33 -5.32 -14.20 -12.40
N GLU A 34 -6.10 -14.76 -13.32
CA GLU A 34 -7.10 -14.03 -14.07
C GLU A 34 -8.44 -14.01 -13.35
N GLN A 35 -9.07 -12.85 -13.36
CA GLN A 35 -10.40 -12.59 -12.83
C GLN A 35 -11.20 -11.85 -13.90
N GLU A 36 -12.50 -12.11 -13.97
CA GLU A 36 -13.41 -11.39 -14.87
C GLU A 36 -13.57 -9.92 -14.44
N ILE A 37 -13.68 -9.69 -13.14
CA ILE A 37 -13.85 -8.36 -12.55
C ILE A 37 -12.81 -8.19 -11.45
N TYR A 38 -12.00 -7.13 -11.56
CA TYR A 38 -11.03 -6.75 -10.56
C TYR A 38 -11.53 -5.56 -9.74
N TYR A 39 -11.58 -5.72 -8.41
CA TYR A 39 -11.96 -4.65 -7.49
C TYR A 39 -10.75 -3.84 -7.04
N LEU A 40 -10.78 -2.54 -7.35
CA LEU A 40 -9.85 -1.53 -6.88
C LEU A 40 -10.33 -0.93 -5.55
N ILE A 41 -9.66 0.12 -5.08
CA ILE A 41 -10.10 0.89 -3.91
C ILE A 41 -11.39 1.65 -4.19
N PHE A 42 -12.10 2.06 -3.13
CA PHE A 42 -13.33 2.85 -3.21
C PHE A 42 -14.43 2.21 -4.07
N SER A 43 -14.50 0.88 -4.06
CA SER A 43 -15.48 0.11 -4.86
C SER A 43 -15.39 0.33 -6.37
N LEU A 44 -14.28 0.90 -6.86
CA LEU A 44 -14.01 0.98 -8.29
C LEU A 44 -13.71 -0.43 -8.82
N GLN A 45 -14.16 -0.71 -10.04
CA GLN A 45 -13.96 -1.99 -10.69
C GLN A 45 -13.36 -1.80 -12.07
N THR A 46 -12.60 -2.80 -12.53
CA THR A 46 -12.05 -2.83 -13.88
C THR A 46 -12.04 -4.25 -14.40
N GLU A 47 -12.32 -4.41 -15.68
CA GLU A 47 -12.19 -5.69 -16.40
C GLU A 47 -10.75 -5.87 -16.93
N SER A 48 -9.95 -4.80 -16.95
CA SER A 48 -8.58 -4.86 -17.44
C SER A 48 -7.60 -5.25 -16.33
N LYS A 49 -7.07 -6.47 -16.44
CA LYS A 49 -5.97 -6.99 -15.60
C LYS A 49 -4.80 -6.02 -15.51
N TRP A 50 -4.40 -5.42 -16.64
CA TRP A 50 -3.27 -4.50 -16.69
C TRP A 50 -3.53 -3.21 -15.92
N ILE A 51 -4.75 -2.67 -16.01
CA ILE A 51 -5.17 -1.51 -15.20
C ILE A 51 -5.12 -1.88 -13.72
N TYR A 52 -5.63 -3.06 -13.33
CA TYR A 52 -5.58 -3.53 -11.96
C TYR A 52 -4.14 -3.64 -11.41
N ILE A 53 -3.25 -4.27 -12.17
CA ILE A 53 -1.85 -4.44 -11.78
C ILE A 53 -1.17 -3.08 -11.65
N LEU A 54 -1.26 -2.23 -12.68
CA LEU A 54 -0.65 -0.90 -12.67
C LEU A 54 -1.15 -0.07 -11.48
N PHE A 55 -2.46 -0.10 -11.24
CA PHE A 55 -3.08 0.58 -10.11
C PHE A 55 -2.50 0.11 -8.77
N ASN A 56 -2.48 -1.20 -8.53
CA ASN A 56 -1.99 -1.76 -7.28
C ASN A 56 -0.49 -1.50 -7.06
N LEU A 57 0.32 -1.64 -8.10
CA LEU A 57 1.77 -1.36 -8.02
C LEU A 57 2.03 0.13 -7.79
N PHE A 58 1.30 1.02 -8.47
CA PHE A 58 1.45 2.47 -8.30
C PHE A 58 1.08 2.92 -6.89
N PHE A 59 -0.11 2.56 -6.40
CA PHE A 59 -0.55 2.93 -5.06
C PHE A 59 0.28 2.23 -3.97
N GLY A 60 0.60 0.95 -4.15
CA GLY A 60 1.48 0.21 -3.24
C GLY A 60 2.86 0.87 -3.13
N GLY A 61 3.46 1.25 -4.26
CA GLY A 61 4.73 1.98 -4.31
C GLY A 61 4.67 3.33 -3.61
N LEU A 62 3.63 4.14 -3.85
CA LEU A 62 3.44 5.44 -3.18
C LEU A 62 3.30 5.29 -1.66
N ILE A 63 2.53 4.31 -1.19
CA ILE A 63 2.32 4.04 0.23
C ILE A 63 3.63 3.59 0.88
N LEU A 64 4.38 2.69 0.24
CA LEU A 64 5.68 2.23 0.74
C LEU A 64 6.70 3.37 0.80
N TYR A 65 6.79 4.18 -0.26
CA TYR A 65 7.65 5.36 -0.29
C TYR A 65 7.33 6.32 0.87
N THR A 66 6.04 6.54 1.14
CA THR A 66 5.59 7.36 2.27
C THR A 66 5.97 6.74 3.62
N GLY A 67 5.81 5.42 3.77
CA GLY A 67 6.23 4.68 4.96
C GLY A 67 7.73 4.80 5.23
N ILE A 68 8.56 4.60 4.19
CA ILE A 68 10.02 4.76 4.25
C ILE A 68 10.40 6.18 4.65
N ARG A 69 9.80 7.19 4.01
CA ARG A 69 10.07 8.60 4.31
C ARG A 69 9.75 8.94 5.76
N ARG A 70 8.62 8.46 6.28
CA ARG A 70 8.25 8.65 7.70
C ARG A 70 9.20 7.92 8.65
N LEU A 71 9.62 6.71 8.31
CA LEU A 71 10.60 5.97 9.11
C LEU A 71 11.94 6.70 9.19
N LYS A 72 12.42 7.28 8.08
CA LYS A 72 13.63 8.11 8.07
C LYS A 72 13.50 9.33 9.00
N SER A 73 12.35 10.02 8.97
CA SER A 73 12.08 11.17 9.86
C SER A 73 11.92 10.84 11.35
N LEU A 74 11.98 9.55 11.73
CA LEU A 74 12.03 9.12 13.14
C LEU A 74 13.47 8.89 13.63
N LYS A 75 14.42 8.76 12.69
CA LYS A 75 15.84 8.51 13.00
C LYS A 75 16.65 9.81 13.05
N GLU A 76 16.17 10.84 12.35
CA GLU A 76 16.53 12.26 12.54
C GLU A 76 15.83 12.84 13.77
#